data_AF-A0A1Y3NIJ4-F1
#
_entry.id   AF-A0A1Y3NIJ4-F1
#
_cell.length_a   1.000
_cell.length_b   1.000
_cell.length_c   1.000
_cell.angle_alpha   90.00
_cell.angle_beta   90.00
_cell.angle_gamma   90.00
#
_symmetry.space_group_name_H-M   'P 1'
#
loop_
_entity.id
_entity.type
_entity.pdbx_description
1 polymer ?
#
loop_
_entity_poly.entity_id
_entity_poly.type
_entity_poly.pdbx_seq_one_letter_code
_entity_poly.pdbx_strand_id
1 'polypeptide(L)'
;MLFVKGDIEQEIKTLKEEIVVIDEDNLSPQNTIYYLSQKGSSSSKYFLKDSDENELYQCKFKSFYSEGYFKDFDDKIILTFRLKSHFSGNQDLTIKKGDYSYSTKGIKCIFIPRNSTTNFWKYTVEFPNKITGKTEILDIHFDNKKCFIYFGKQKENGELICKIQHSKSTYKIEIGPNIDQTFMNIIIFMTIYLIQAKRAAASAAIV
;
A
#
# COMPACT_ATOMS: atom_id res chain seq x y z
N MET A 1 -2.86 29.02 -19.45
CA MET A 1 -1.45 29.15 -19.02
C MET A 1 -1.39 28.66 -17.57
N LEU A 2 -1.18 27.36 -17.37
CA LEU A 2 -1.15 26.74 -16.03
C LEU A 2 0.29 26.73 -15.56
N PHE A 3 0.55 27.40 -14.44
CA PHE A 3 1.84 27.46 -13.79
C PHE A 3 2.35 26.03 -13.54
N VAL A 4 3.47 25.69 -14.18
CA VAL A 4 4.34 24.61 -13.73
C VAL A 4 4.93 25.11 -12.41
N LYS A 5 4.21 24.88 -11.30
CA LYS A 5 4.82 24.92 -9.98
C LYS A 5 6.02 23.97 -10.06
N GLY A 6 7.23 24.50 -9.87
CA GLY A 6 8.40 23.68 -9.63
C GLY A 6 8.02 22.62 -8.60
N ASP A 7 8.49 21.39 -8.79
CA ASP A 7 8.29 20.28 -7.86
C ASP A 7 8.76 20.73 -6.48
N ILE A 8 7.86 21.34 -5.68
CA ILE A 8 8.10 21.57 -4.27
C ILE A 8 8.20 20.15 -3.73
N GLU A 9 9.41 19.74 -3.37
CA GLU A 9 9.63 18.48 -2.69
C GLU A 9 8.78 18.50 -1.43
N GLN A 10 7.65 17.80 -1.47
CA GLN A 10 6.83 17.61 -0.29
C GLN A 10 7.69 16.79 0.67
N GLU A 11 7.76 17.19 1.94
CA GLU A 11 8.52 16.49 2.97
C GLU A 11 7.62 15.49 3.70
N ILE A 12 8.16 14.33 4.08
CA ILE A 12 7.44 13.39 4.96
C ILE A 12 7.44 13.97 6.36
N LYS A 13 6.28 14.00 7.01
CA LYS A 13 6.16 14.48 8.39
C LYS A 13 6.32 13.33 9.38
N THR A 14 6.93 13.65 10.52
CA THR A 14 6.89 12.79 11.70
C THR A 14 5.53 12.95 12.36
N LEU A 15 4.80 11.84 12.48
CA LEU A 15 3.52 11.84 13.18
C LEU A 15 3.72 11.97 14.68
N LYS A 16 2.77 12.67 15.33
CA LYS A 16 2.67 12.71 16.79
C LYS A 16 2.15 11.41 17.39
N GLU A 17 1.31 10.70 16.63
CA GLU A 17 0.67 9.45 17.03
C GLU A 17 1.20 8.31 16.17
N GLU A 18 1.45 7.16 16.78
CA GLU A 18 1.92 5.96 16.09
C GLU A 18 0.78 5.29 15.30
N ILE A 19 1.10 4.78 14.11
CA ILE A 19 0.19 3.95 13.31
C ILE A 19 0.58 2.49 13.50
N VAL A 20 -0.13 1.77 14.37
CA VAL A 20 0.09 0.34 14.61
C VAL A 20 -1.14 -0.47 14.21
N VAL A 21 -0.95 -1.43 13.30
CA VAL A 21 -2.06 -2.24 12.77
C VAL A 21 -1.78 -3.73 12.93
N ILE A 22 -0.62 -4.21 12.52
CA ILE A 22 -0.20 -5.60 12.56
C ILE A 22 0.58 -5.90 13.84
N ASP A 23 1.68 -5.19 14.07
CA ASP A 23 2.56 -5.39 15.22
C ASP A 23 3.33 -4.11 15.57
N GLU A 24 3.57 -3.88 16.87
CA GLU A 24 4.38 -2.77 17.36
C GLU A 24 5.85 -2.97 17.01
N ASP A 25 6.30 -4.22 16.91
CA ASP A 25 7.67 -4.58 16.49
C ASP A 25 7.99 -4.13 15.05
N ASN A 26 6.96 -3.81 14.25
CA ASN A 26 7.14 -3.30 12.89
C ASN A 26 7.25 -1.78 12.81
N LEU A 27 7.23 -1.07 13.95
CA LEU A 27 7.43 0.38 14.00
C LEU A 27 8.89 0.72 13.70
N SER A 28 9.11 1.71 12.84
CA SER A 28 10.44 2.30 12.63
C SER A 28 10.46 3.71 13.22
N PRO A 29 11.44 4.07 14.07
CA PRO A 29 11.54 5.42 14.63
C PRO A 29 12.07 6.46 13.62
N GLN A 30 12.45 6.02 12.42
CA GLN A 30 13.06 6.85 11.39
C GLN A 30 12.41 6.62 10.02
N ASN A 31 12.63 7.56 9.10
CA ASN A 31 12.26 7.36 7.71
C ASN A 31 12.93 6.10 7.17
N THR A 32 12.14 5.25 6.51
CA THR A 32 12.62 3.99 5.95
C THR A 32 12.41 3.99 4.45
N ILE A 33 13.45 3.56 3.72
CA ILE A 33 13.41 3.47 2.26
C ILE A 33 13.35 2.00 1.86
N TYR A 34 12.40 1.68 0.99
CA TYR A 34 12.28 0.38 0.36
C TYR A 34 12.28 0.49 -1.16
N TYR A 35 12.62 -0.61 -1.82
CA TYR A 35 12.49 -0.78 -3.26
C TYR A 35 11.60 -1.98 -3.56
N LEU A 36 10.43 -1.72 -4.14
CA LEU A 36 9.53 -2.76 -4.60
C LEU A 36 9.74 -2.95 -6.10
N SER A 37 10.12 -4.15 -6.52
CA SER A 37 10.38 -4.47 -7.92
C SER A 37 9.64 -5.73 -8.34
N GLN A 38 9.22 -5.77 -9.60
CA GLN A 38 8.67 -6.98 -10.21
C GLN A 38 9.83 -7.75 -10.87
N LYS A 39 9.96 -9.07 -10.62
CA LYS A 39 10.89 -9.92 -11.39
C LYS A 39 10.09 -10.88 -12.29
N GLY A 40 10.50 -10.94 -13.56
CA GLY A 40 9.92 -11.84 -14.56
C GLY A 40 8.62 -11.34 -15.20
N SER A 41 8.03 -12.18 -16.06
CA SER A 41 6.81 -11.85 -16.81
C SER A 41 5.52 -11.95 -16.00
N SER A 42 5.57 -12.50 -14.78
CA SER A 42 4.39 -12.63 -13.93
C SER A 42 4.07 -11.29 -13.26
N SER A 43 2.96 -10.67 -13.67
CA SER A 43 2.45 -9.40 -13.15
C SER A 43 2.08 -9.40 -11.67
N SER A 44 2.13 -10.55 -11.00
CA SER A 44 1.61 -10.69 -9.64
C SER A 44 2.66 -11.03 -8.57
N LYS A 45 3.95 -11.07 -8.92
CA LYS A 45 5.06 -11.34 -7.99
C LYS A 45 5.99 -10.13 -7.86
N TYR A 46 6.11 -9.62 -6.64
CA TYR A 46 6.95 -8.48 -6.29
C TYR A 46 7.93 -8.85 -5.18
N PHE A 47 9.06 -8.14 -5.17
CA PHE A 47 10.14 -8.31 -4.21
C PHE A 47 10.40 -6.96 -3.56
N LEU A 48 10.30 -6.92 -2.24
CA LEU A 48 10.58 -5.75 -1.43
C LEU A 48 12.01 -5.86 -0.90
N LYS A 49 12.80 -4.82 -1.18
CA LYS A 49 14.18 -4.70 -0.72
C LYS A 49 14.33 -3.49 0.20
N ASP A 50 15.31 -3.54 1.10
CA ASP A 50 15.74 -2.38 1.89
C ASP A 50 16.67 -1.44 1.10
N SER A 51 17.19 -0.42 1.77
CA SER A 51 18.15 0.54 1.20
C SER A 51 19.48 -0.06 0.78
N ASP A 52 19.85 -1.20 1.35
CA ASP A 52 21.11 -1.92 1.10
C ASP A 52 20.91 -3.03 0.05
N GLU A 53 19.77 -3.01 -0.66
CA GLU A 53 19.34 -3.96 -1.67
C GLU A 53 19.08 -5.40 -1.19
N ASN A 54 19.06 -5.64 0.12
CA ASN A 54 18.72 -6.93 0.69
C ASN A 54 17.24 -7.22 0.48
N GLU A 55 16.92 -8.41 0.01
CA GLU A 55 15.55 -8.85 -0.18
C GLU A 55 14.93 -9.20 1.18
N LEU A 56 13.94 -8.41 1.60
CA LEU A 56 13.26 -8.62 2.87
C LEU A 56 12.07 -9.56 2.70
N TYR A 57 11.25 -9.27 1.69
CA TYR A 57 10.00 -9.98 1.50
C TYR A 57 9.65 -10.20 0.04
N GLN A 58 8.93 -11.30 -0.19
CA GLN A 58 8.28 -11.62 -1.44
C GLN A 58 6.77 -11.45 -1.29
N CYS A 59 6.20 -10.56 -2.11
CA CYS A 59 4.76 -10.28 -2.16
C CYS A 59 4.19 -10.96 -3.40
N LYS A 60 3.17 -11.81 -3.24
CA LYS A 60 2.50 -12.40 -4.40
C LYS A 60 0.99 -12.40 -4.24
N PHE A 61 0.29 -12.05 -5.31
CA PHE A 61 -1.17 -12.10 -5.39
C PHE A 61 -1.60 -13.18 -6.39
N LYS A 62 -2.57 -13.99 -5.99
CA LYS A 62 -3.24 -14.98 -6.84
C LYS A 62 -4.63 -14.46 -7.17
N SER A 63 -4.75 -13.75 -8.30
CA SER A 63 -5.99 -13.08 -8.70
C SER A 63 -7.21 -14.00 -8.72
N PHE A 64 -7.06 -15.26 -9.14
CA PHE A 64 -8.16 -16.23 -9.17
C PHE A 64 -8.80 -16.47 -7.79
N TYR A 65 -8.00 -16.47 -6.73
CA TYR A 65 -8.48 -16.66 -5.35
C TYR A 65 -8.72 -15.35 -4.60
N SER A 66 -8.36 -14.21 -5.23
CA SER A 66 -8.29 -12.90 -4.58
C SER A 66 -7.49 -12.92 -3.28
N GLU A 67 -6.47 -13.78 -3.23
CA GLU A 67 -5.62 -14.04 -2.06
C GLU A 67 -4.18 -13.73 -2.40
N GLY A 68 -3.47 -13.15 -1.46
CA GLY A 68 -2.05 -12.88 -1.53
C GLY A 68 -1.33 -13.23 -0.25
N TYR A 69 -0.01 -13.22 -0.34
CA TYR A 69 0.86 -13.56 0.77
C TYR A 69 2.13 -12.71 0.74
N PHE A 70 2.64 -12.47 1.94
CA PHE A 70 3.91 -11.86 2.25
C PHE A 70 4.80 -12.96 2.85
N LYS A 71 5.90 -13.27 2.16
CA LYS A 71 6.87 -14.28 2.60
C LYS A 71 8.20 -13.65 2.91
N ASP A 72 8.94 -14.23 3.85
CA ASP A 72 10.35 -13.90 4.08
C ASP A 72 11.28 -14.56 3.04
N PHE A 73 12.59 -14.41 3.24
CA PHE A 73 13.63 -14.97 2.38
C PHE A 73 13.71 -16.51 2.44
N ASP A 74 13.23 -17.13 3.51
CA ASP A 74 13.11 -18.58 3.68
C ASP A 74 11.81 -19.14 3.07
N ASP A 75 11.08 -18.30 2.32
CA ASP A 75 9.81 -18.61 1.65
C ASP A 75 8.68 -18.99 2.63
N LYS A 76 8.85 -18.67 3.93
CA LYS A 76 7.88 -18.85 5.01
C LYS A 76 6.86 -17.71 4.95
N ILE A 77 5.59 -18.07 5.08
CA ILE A 77 4.47 -17.13 5.04
C ILE A 77 4.43 -16.36 6.37
N ILE A 78 4.70 -15.05 6.29
CA ILE A 78 4.61 -14.13 7.43
C ILE A 78 3.19 -13.59 7.56
N LEU A 79 2.58 -13.23 6.42
CA LEU A 79 1.23 -12.69 6.36
C LEU A 79 0.48 -13.26 5.16
N THR A 80 -0.81 -13.48 5.35
CA THR A 80 -1.77 -13.73 4.28
C THR A 80 -2.77 -12.59 4.21
N PHE A 81 -3.25 -12.30 3.02
CA PHE A 81 -4.27 -11.29 2.84
C PHE A 81 -5.24 -11.65 1.73
N ARG A 82 -6.50 -11.23 1.88
CA ARG A 82 -7.55 -11.48 0.90
C ARG A 82 -8.31 -10.22 0.60
N LEU A 83 -8.55 -10.00 -0.68
CA LEU A 83 -9.34 -8.92 -1.20
C LEU A 83 -10.73 -9.42 -1.55
N LYS A 84 -11.77 -8.73 -1.09
CA LYS A 84 -13.15 -8.99 -1.50
C LYS A 84 -13.74 -7.74 -2.14
N SER A 85 -14.05 -7.83 -3.43
CA SER A 85 -14.76 -6.79 -4.18
C SER A 85 -16.23 -6.74 -3.80
N HIS A 86 -16.77 -5.54 -3.65
CA HIS A 86 -18.21 -5.29 -3.51
C HIS A 86 -18.77 -4.63 -4.76
N PHE A 87 -20.09 -4.77 -4.97
CA PHE A 87 -20.78 -4.12 -6.08
C PHE A 87 -20.72 -2.58 -6.02
N SER A 88 -20.59 -2.01 -4.81
CA SER A 88 -20.35 -0.57 -4.61
C SER A 88 -19.00 -0.08 -5.12
N GLY A 89 -18.11 -0.98 -5.55
CA GLY A 89 -16.73 -0.67 -5.94
C GLY A 89 -15.73 -0.71 -4.79
N ASN A 90 -16.20 -0.72 -3.54
CA ASN A 90 -15.35 -0.87 -2.36
C ASN A 90 -14.66 -2.23 -2.35
N GLN A 91 -13.48 -2.28 -1.74
CA GLN A 91 -12.70 -3.51 -1.60
C GLN A 91 -12.37 -3.76 -0.13
N ASP A 92 -12.81 -4.88 0.42
CA ASP A 92 -12.43 -5.29 1.77
C ASP A 92 -11.11 -6.06 1.71
N LEU A 93 -10.07 -5.53 2.34
CA LEU A 93 -8.80 -6.21 2.54
C LEU A 93 -8.81 -6.84 3.94
N THR A 94 -8.67 -8.15 4.01
CA THR A 94 -8.47 -8.87 5.28
C THR A 94 -7.03 -9.33 5.37
N ILE A 95 -6.31 -8.97 6.44
CA ILE A 95 -4.90 -9.33 6.69
C ILE A 95 -4.84 -10.30 7.88
N LYS A 96 -4.05 -11.37 7.79
CA LYS A 96 -3.84 -12.36 8.85
C LYS A 96 -2.35 -12.69 9.00
N LYS A 97 -1.89 -12.89 10.24
CA LYS A 97 -0.54 -13.39 10.54
C LYS A 97 -0.44 -14.88 10.26
N GLY A 98 0.68 -15.28 9.65
CA GLY A 98 0.96 -16.65 9.25
C GLY A 98 0.12 -17.13 8.07
N ASP A 99 0.15 -18.45 7.88
CA ASP A 99 -0.72 -19.13 6.92
C ASP A 99 -2.20 -19.04 7.35
N TYR A 100 -3.12 -19.32 6.42
CA TYR A 100 -4.57 -19.34 6.65
C TYR A 100 -4.98 -20.45 7.65
N SER A 101 -4.65 -20.26 8.92
CA SER A 101 -5.30 -20.98 10.01
C SER A 101 -6.71 -20.42 10.18
N TYR A 102 -7.69 -21.30 10.27
CA TYR A 102 -9.11 -20.96 10.40
C TYR A 102 -9.44 -20.19 11.70
N SER A 103 -8.53 -20.11 12.67
CA SER A 103 -8.81 -19.60 14.02
C SER A 103 -8.45 -18.13 14.28
N THR A 104 -7.62 -17.47 13.47
CA THR A 104 -7.23 -16.07 13.74
C THR A 104 -8.17 -15.07 13.07
N LYS A 105 -8.79 -14.20 13.89
CA LYS A 105 -9.56 -13.04 13.42
C LYS A 105 -8.62 -12.11 12.64
N GLY A 106 -8.91 -11.89 11.36
CA GLY A 106 -8.12 -11.02 10.51
C GLY A 106 -8.36 -9.54 10.79
N ILE A 107 -7.37 -8.72 10.49
CA ILE A 107 -7.48 -7.26 10.50
C ILE A 107 -8.20 -6.85 9.21
N LYS A 108 -9.27 -6.07 9.34
CA LYS A 108 -10.06 -5.61 8.19
C LYS A 108 -9.71 -4.17 7.85
N CYS A 109 -9.34 -3.94 6.60
CA CYS A 109 -9.20 -2.60 6.00
C CYS A 109 -10.19 -2.46 4.84
N ILE A 110 -10.62 -1.24 4.53
CA ILE A 110 -11.58 -0.99 3.45
C ILE A 110 -10.98 0.03 2.48
N PHE A 111 -10.77 -0.37 1.22
CA PHE A 111 -10.39 0.55 0.14
C PHE A 111 -11.65 1.09 -0.53
N ILE A 112 -11.81 2.40 -0.45
CA ILE A 112 -12.93 3.15 -1.03
C ILE A 112 -12.38 3.94 -2.23
N PRO A 113 -12.70 3.54 -3.47
CA PRO A 113 -12.30 4.32 -4.63
C PRO A 113 -12.99 5.69 -4.60
N ARG A 114 -12.25 6.75 -4.94
CA ARG A 114 -12.81 8.10 -5.08
C ARG A 114 -12.77 8.54 -6.54
N ASN A 115 -13.76 9.33 -6.93
CA ASN A 115 -13.80 9.94 -8.26
C ASN A 115 -12.52 10.74 -8.53
N SER A 116 -11.91 10.48 -9.67
CA SER A 116 -10.67 11.12 -10.10
C SER A 116 -10.75 11.47 -11.59
N THR A 117 -9.98 12.46 -12.00
CA THR A 117 -9.79 12.78 -13.41
C THR A 117 -8.93 11.72 -14.09
N THR A 118 -9.00 11.65 -15.42
CA THR A 118 -8.19 10.77 -16.24
C THR A 118 -6.70 10.88 -15.84
N ASN A 119 -6.07 9.75 -15.52
CA ASN A 119 -4.66 9.59 -15.07
C ASN A 119 -4.35 9.75 -13.58
N PHE A 120 -5.34 10.05 -12.73
CA PHE A 120 -5.15 10.03 -11.28
C PHE A 120 -6.01 8.91 -10.69
N TRP A 121 -5.47 8.17 -9.72
CA TRP A 121 -6.21 7.18 -8.95
C TRP A 121 -6.23 7.63 -7.49
N LYS A 122 -7.41 7.64 -6.89
CA LYS A 122 -7.61 8.10 -5.52
C LYS A 122 -8.34 7.03 -4.72
N TYR A 123 -7.81 6.73 -3.54
CA TYR A 123 -8.44 5.81 -2.60
C TYR A 123 -8.45 6.43 -1.21
N THR A 124 -9.51 6.18 -0.46
CA THR A 124 -9.47 6.25 1.01
C THR A 124 -9.31 4.82 1.53
N VAL A 125 -8.40 4.59 2.46
CA VAL A 125 -8.26 3.31 3.15
C VAL A 125 -8.64 3.49 4.60
N GLU A 126 -9.71 2.83 5.03
CA GLU A 126 -10.09 2.77 6.45
C GLU A 126 -9.42 1.58 7.12
N PHE A 127 -8.85 1.77 8.31
CA PHE A 127 -8.16 0.72 9.06
C PHE A 127 -8.28 0.94 10.59
N PRO A 128 -8.22 -0.12 11.41
CA PRO A 128 -8.17 0.01 12.86
C PRO A 128 -6.73 0.29 13.33
N ASN A 129 -6.53 1.36 14.10
CA ASN A 129 -5.27 1.62 14.79
C ASN A 129 -5.32 1.06 16.21
N LYS A 130 -4.35 0.22 16.56
CA LYS A 130 -4.27 -0.42 17.87
C LYS A 130 -3.92 0.55 18.99
N ILE A 131 -3.13 1.60 18.71
CA ILE A 131 -2.71 2.59 19.70
C ILE A 131 -3.87 3.48 20.12
N THR A 132 -4.60 4.03 19.15
CA THR A 132 -5.70 4.96 19.42
C THR A 132 -7.03 4.25 19.71
N GLY A 133 -7.13 2.96 19.34
CA GLY A 133 -8.36 2.16 19.43
C GLY A 133 -9.46 2.59 18.45
N LYS A 134 -9.15 3.48 17.49
CA LYS A 134 -10.10 4.07 16.54
C LYS A 134 -9.91 3.51 15.14
N THR A 135 -10.97 3.63 14.33
CA THR A 135 -10.84 3.51 12.87
C THR A 135 -10.30 4.81 12.33
N GLU A 136 -9.19 4.73 11.62
CA GLU A 136 -8.47 5.85 11.02
C GLU A 136 -8.42 5.68 9.51
N ILE A 137 -7.93 6.71 8.81
CA ILE A 137 -7.94 6.74 7.36
C ILE A 137 -6.59 7.10 6.78
N LEU A 138 -6.23 6.41 5.70
CA LEU A 138 -5.19 6.84 4.77
C LEU A 138 -5.83 7.42 3.53
N ASP A 139 -5.34 8.58 3.09
CA ASP A 139 -5.74 9.20 1.85
C ASP A 139 -4.65 9.00 0.78
N ILE A 140 -4.95 8.18 -0.24
CA ILE A 140 -4.01 7.76 -1.27
C ILE A 140 -4.27 8.52 -2.56
N HIS A 141 -3.22 9.13 -3.11
CA HIS A 141 -3.22 9.83 -4.39
C HIS A 141 -2.10 9.28 -5.25
N PHE A 142 -2.45 8.55 -6.29
CA PHE A 142 -1.51 7.92 -7.23
C PHE A 142 -1.69 8.55 -8.61
N ASP A 143 -0.63 9.12 -9.16
CA ASP A 143 -0.51 9.44 -10.58
C ASP A 143 0.36 8.39 -11.29
N ASN A 144 0.53 8.48 -12.61
CA ASN A 144 1.26 7.44 -13.36
C ASN A 144 2.71 7.17 -12.88
N LYS A 145 3.35 8.09 -12.15
CA LYS A 145 4.75 8.02 -11.71
C LYS A 145 4.95 8.22 -10.20
N LYS A 146 4.08 8.96 -9.52
CA LYS A 146 4.21 9.33 -8.11
C LYS A 146 2.98 8.89 -7.35
N CYS A 147 3.16 8.46 -6.11
CA CYS A 147 2.06 8.23 -5.17
C CYS A 147 2.37 8.89 -3.84
N PHE A 148 1.35 9.48 -3.25
CA PHE A 148 1.40 10.13 -1.95
C PHE A 148 0.33 9.50 -1.07
N ILE A 149 0.72 9.10 0.14
CA ILE A 149 -0.19 8.56 1.13
C ILE A 149 -0.17 9.49 2.33
N TYR A 150 -1.35 10.00 2.69
CA TYR A 150 -1.54 10.90 3.81
C TYR A 150 -2.25 10.18 4.95
N PHE A 151 -1.88 10.48 6.19
CA PHE A 151 -2.67 10.14 7.37
C PHE A 151 -3.74 11.20 7.56
N GLY A 152 -5.02 10.80 7.56
CA GLY A 152 -6.14 11.72 7.40
C GLY A 152 -6.36 12.16 5.94
N LYS A 153 -7.39 12.98 5.69
CA LYS A 153 -7.67 13.50 4.35
C LYS A 153 -6.74 14.65 3.99
N GLN A 154 -6.17 14.63 2.79
CA GLN A 154 -5.28 15.69 2.32
C GLN A 154 -5.94 17.08 2.36
N LYS A 155 -7.23 17.17 2.03
CA LYS A 155 -8.00 18.43 2.05
C LYS A 155 -8.32 18.96 3.46
N GLU A 156 -8.17 18.12 4.47
CA GLU A 156 -8.43 18.43 5.89
C GLU A 156 -7.11 18.46 6.67
N ASN A 157 -6.02 18.93 6.03
CA ASN A 157 -4.67 19.00 6.58
C ASN A 157 -4.03 17.65 6.96
N GLY A 158 -4.40 16.57 6.27
CA GLY A 158 -3.75 15.27 6.44
C GLY A 158 -2.23 15.33 6.23
N GLU A 159 -1.51 14.53 7.00
CA GLU A 159 -0.05 14.55 7.05
C GLU A 159 0.54 13.59 6.02
N LEU A 160 1.52 14.02 5.22
CA LEU A 160 2.18 13.14 4.25
C LEU A 160 3.10 12.16 4.98
N ILE A 161 2.77 10.87 4.91
CA ILE A 161 3.47 9.82 5.66
C ILE A 161 4.21 8.81 4.78
N CYS A 162 3.89 8.75 3.49
CA CYS A 162 4.60 7.90 2.56
C CYS A 162 4.59 8.49 1.15
N LYS A 163 5.72 8.34 0.46
CA LYS A 163 5.90 8.69 -0.95
C LYS A 163 6.35 7.46 -1.73
N ILE A 164 5.88 7.38 -2.97
CA ILE A 164 6.30 6.35 -3.91
C ILE A 164 6.68 7.02 -5.21
N GLN A 165 7.86 6.68 -5.73
CA GLN A 165 8.32 7.11 -7.04
C GLN A 165 8.55 5.87 -7.90
N HIS A 166 7.80 5.80 -9.00
CA HIS A 166 7.90 4.72 -9.97
C HIS A 166 8.90 5.09 -11.07
N SER A 167 9.94 4.27 -11.21
CA SER A 167 10.95 4.38 -12.27
C SER A 167 11.13 3.02 -12.94
N LYS A 168 10.82 2.95 -14.24
CA LYS A 168 10.86 1.72 -15.04
C LYS A 168 9.97 0.61 -14.47
N SER A 169 10.56 -0.36 -13.76
CA SER A 169 9.90 -1.52 -13.16
C SER A 169 10.08 -1.57 -11.63
N THR A 170 10.54 -0.46 -11.05
CA THR A 170 10.87 -0.36 -9.63
C THR A 170 10.14 0.83 -9.02
N TYR A 171 9.57 0.60 -7.85
CA TYR A 171 8.97 1.62 -7.00
C TYR A 171 9.93 1.91 -5.84
N LYS A 172 10.47 3.11 -5.78
CA LYS A 172 11.14 3.62 -4.58
C LYS A 172 10.07 4.10 -3.61
N ILE A 173 10.06 3.53 -2.41
CA ILE A 173 9.09 3.78 -1.36
C ILE A 173 9.83 4.46 -0.22
N GLU A 174 9.31 5.57 0.27
CA GLU A 174 9.79 6.28 1.46
C GLU A 174 8.63 6.33 2.45
N ILE A 175 8.77 5.70 3.61
CA ILE A 175 7.77 5.68 4.68
C ILE A 175 8.34 6.47 5.86
N GLY A 176 7.50 7.32 6.46
CA GLY A 176 7.86 8.11 7.64
C GLY A 176 8.08 7.27 8.91
N PRO A 177 8.51 7.93 9.99
CA PRO A 177 8.71 7.27 11.26
C PRO A 177 7.37 6.99 11.96
N ASN A 178 7.40 6.15 12.99
CA ASN A 178 6.28 5.83 13.88
C ASN A 178 5.11 5.15 13.15
N ILE A 179 5.41 4.38 12.12
CA ILE A 179 4.42 3.68 11.30
C ILE A 179 4.81 2.21 11.19
N ASP A 180 3.82 1.33 11.32
CA ASP A 180 3.94 -0.11 11.09
C ASP A 180 4.33 -0.35 9.62
N GLN A 181 5.61 -0.63 9.41
CA GLN A 181 6.21 -0.72 8.08
C GLN A 181 5.60 -1.88 7.29
N THR A 182 5.29 -3.00 7.95
CA THR A 182 4.70 -4.16 7.29
C THR A 182 3.27 -3.86 6.83
N PHE A 183 2.48 -3.20 7.66
CA PHE A 183 1.14 -2.74 7.27
C PHE A 183 1.20 -1.80 6.06
N MET A 184 2.06 -0.78 6.10
CA MET A 184 2.19 0.16 5.00
C MET A 184 2.64 -0.50 3.71
N ASN A 185 3.59 -1.41 3.76
CA ASN A 185 4.02 -2.16 2.58
C ASN A 185 2.88 -2.99 1.96
N ILE A 186 1.97 -3.56 2.76
CA ILE A 186 0.77 -4.22 2.26
C ILE A 186 -0.18 -3.22 1.59
N ILE A 187 -0.44 -2.06 2.20
CA ILE A 187 -1.29 -1.03 1.60
C ILE A 187 -0.73 -0.57 0.25
N ILE A 188 0.59 -0.39 0.16
CA ILE A 188 1.29 0.00 -1.05
C ILE A 188 1.16 -1.09 -2.13
N PHE A 189 1.47 -2.34 -1.77
CA PHE A 189 1.33 -3.48 -2.67
C PHE A 189 -0.10 -3.59 -3.23
N MET A 190 -1.10 -3.49 -2.35
CA MET A 190 -2.51 -3.56 -2.74
C MET A 190 -2.93 -2.39 -3.62
N THR A 191 -2.43 -1.18 -3.35
CA THR A 191 -2.67 0.00 -4.19
C THR A 191 -2.14 -0.21 -5.60
N ILE A 192 -0.89 -0.67 -5.72
CA ILE A 192 -0.26 -0.95 -7.01
C ILE A 192 -1.05 -2.02 -7.76
N TYR A 193 -1.40 -3.12 -7.09
CA TYR A 193 -2.19 -4.20 -7.66
C TYR A 193 -3.54 -3.71 -8.20
N LEU A 194 -4.30 -2.96 -7.41
CA LEU A 194 -5.61 -2.43 -7.80
C LEU A 194 -5.52 -1.53 -9.03
N ILE A 195 -4.48 -0.69 -9.11
CA ILE A 195 -4.27 0.21 -10.25
C ILE A 195 -3.91 -0.58 -11.51
N GLN A 196 -3.06 -1.59 -11.39
CA GLN A 196 -2.71 -2.45 -12.52
C GLN A 196 -3.92 -3.25 -13.03
N ALA A 197 -4.72 -3.81 -12.11
CA ALA A 197 -5.96 -4.51 -12.47
C ALA A 197 -6.94 -3.60 -13.23
N LYS A 198 -7.12 -2.35 -12.78
CA LYS A 198 -7.96 -1.37 -13.49
C LYS A 198 -7.42 -0.99 -14.85
N ARG A 199 -6.10 -0.81 -15.00
CA ARG A 199 -5.46 -0.55 -16.29
C ARG A 199 -5.66 -1.73 -17.26
N ALA A 200 -5.45 -2.96 -16.79
CA ALA A 200 -5.68 -4.15 -17.60
C ALA A 200 -7.13 -4.28 -18.06
N ALA A 201 -8.10 -4.02 -17.17
CA ALA A 201 -9.52 -4.01 -17.51
C ALA A 201 -9.87 -2.92 -18.56
N ALA A 202 -9.31 -1.71 -18.42
CA ALA A 202 -9.52 -0.64 -19.39
C ALA A 202 -8.92 -0.99 -20.77
N SER A 203 -7.74 -1.61 -20.82
CA SER A 203 -7.13 -2.08 -22.07
C SER A 203 -7.94 -3.19 -22.73
N ALA A 204 -8.54 -4.10 -21.96
CA ALA A 204 -9.36 -5.19 -22.49
C ALA A 204 -10.71 -4.70 -23.06
N ALA A 205 -11.25 -3.58 -22.57
CA ALA A 205 -12.52 -3.02 -23.04
C ALA A 205 -12.41 -2.25 -24.37
N ILE A 206 -11.19 -1.96 -24.84
CA ILE A 206 -10.93 -1.25 -26.10
C ILE A 206 -10.76 -2.23 -27.27
N VAL A 207 -10.58 -3.52 -26.98
CA VAL A 207 -10.45 -4.61 -27.96
C VAL A 207 -11.83 -5.15 -28.33
#